data_AF-A0A954C304-F1
#
_entry.id   AF-A0A954C304-F1
#
_cell.length_a   1.000
_cell.length_b   1.000
_cell.length_c   1.000
_cell.angle_alpha   90.00
_cell.angle_beta   90.00
_cell.angle_gamma   90.00
#
_symmetry.space_group_name_H-M   'P 1'
#
loop_
_entity.id
_entity.type
_entity.pdbx_description
1 polymer ?
#
loop_
_entity_poly.entity_id
_entity_poly.type
_entity_poly.pdbx_seq_one_letter_code
_entity_poly.pdbx_strand_id
1 'polypeptide(L)'
;QGERVYGDYQTQVDRAGRMPAGRPLKLLVEVHGHARREVLGGQRVAIQVIEMATSGIDLATLRAIQARYDEATRSLPAALRVPLRIDRLDPSYLYRGHRVRFHFTALAAKRSGSLRPEKAARGLHLELPSALRSTAQGRQVAAQLVALIARGAE
;
A
#
# COMPACT_ATOMS: atom_id res chain seq x y z
N GLN A 1 -23.85 6.24 8.58
CA GLN A 1 -22.91 5.31 9.26
C GLN A 1 -21.45 5.52 8.85
N GLY A 2 -21.14 5.70 7.55
CA GLY A 2 -19.76 5.94 7.09
C GLY A 2 -19.08 7.22 7.64
N GLU A 3 -19.84 8.32 7.81
CA GLU A 3 -19.29 9.58 8.35
C GLU A 3 -18.82 9.46 9.80
N ARG A 4 -19.51 8.68 10.63
CA ARG A 4 -19.15 8.45 12.03
C ARG A 4 -17.87 7.62 12.15
N VAL A 5 -17.72 6.58 11.32
CA VAL A 5 -16.50 5.75 11.26
C VAL A 5 -15.30 6.55 10.75
N TYR A 6 -15.51 7.42 9.76
CA TYR A 6 -14.46 8.31 9.25
C TYR A 6 -14.06 9.38 10.29
N GLY A 7 -15.02 9.95 11.02
CA GLY A 7 -14.78 10.89 12.12
C GLY A 7 -13.99 10.26 13.27
N ASP A 8 -14.34 9.04 13.66
CA ASP A 8 -13.62 8.29 14.70
C ASP A 8 -12.20 7.94 14.26
N TYR A 9 -12.02 7.54 13.00
CA TYR A 9 -10.70 7.33 12.39
C TYR A 9 -9.84 8.60 12.42
N GLN A 10 -10.38 9.72 11.94
CA GLN A 10 -9.65 10.98 11.90
C GLN A 10 -9.29 11.46 13.31
N THR A 11 -10.18 11.27 14.28
CA THR A 11 -9.94 11.60 15.69
C THR A 11 -8.80 10.76 16.28
N GLN A 12 -8.72 9.47 15.96
CA GLN A 12 -7.62 8.61 16.42
C GLN A 12 -6.29 8.98 15.77
N VAL A 13 -6.28 9.25 14.46
CA VAL A 13 -5.10 9.74 13.74
C VAL A 13 -4.63 11.08 14.30
N ASP A 14 -5.55 12.01 14.55
CA ASP A 14 -5.24 13.31 15.11
C ASP A 14 -4.74 13.18 16.55
N ARG A 15 -5.30 12.27 17.36
CA ARG A 15 -4.83 11.99 18.72
C ARG A 15 -3.44 11.35 18.71
N ALA A 16 -3.16 10.44 17.79
CA ALA A 16 -1.84 9.84 17.61
C ALA A 16 -0.82 10.87 17.09
N GLY A 17 -1.24 11.77 16.20
CA GLY A 17 -0.43 12.87 15.67
C GLY A 17 -0.16 13.99 16.67
N ARG A 18 -0.91 14.07 17.78
CA ARG A 18 -0.62 14.92 18.95
C ARG A 18 0.46 14.32 19.84
N MET A 19 1.57 13.89 19.25
CA MET A 19 2.80 13.62 20.01
C MET A 19 3.18 14.87 20.84
N PRO A 20 3.78 14.71 22.04
CA PRO A 20 4.21 15.85 22.84
C PRO A 20 5.10 16.77 21.98
N ALA A 21 4.77 18.07 21.93
CA ALA A 21 5.44 19.13 21.15
C ALA A 21 5.07 19.31 19.65
N GLY A 22 3.93 18.80 19.17
CA GLY A 22 3.40 19.20 17.85
C GLY A 22 4.20 18.70 16.65
N ARG A 23 4.93 17.58 16.82
CA ARG A 23 5.71 16.94 15.76
C ARG A 23 4.84 15.93 14.98
N PRO A 24 4.98 15.84 13.66
CA PRO A 24 4.25 14.84 12.86
C PRO A 24 4.62 13.41 13.29
N LEU A 25 3.72 12.45 13.03
CA LEU A 25 4.01 11.02 13.16
C LEU A 25 5.26 10.67 12.37
N LYS A 26 6.14 9.81 12.90
CA LYS A 26 7.33 9.38 12.14
C LYS A 26 6.95 8.62 10.86
N LEU A 27 6.00 7.71 10.99
CA LEU A 27 5.49 6.87 9.92
C LEU A 27 4.00 6.65 10.11
N LEU A 28 3.23 6.84 9.05
CA LEU A 28 1.85 6.41 8.95
C LEU A 28 1.75 5.27 7.93
N VAL A 29 1.05 4.19 8.29
CA VAL A 29 0.78 3.06 7.40
C VAL A 29 -0.73 2.85 7.31
N GLU A 30 -1.27 3.02 6.10
CA GLU A 30 -2.66 2.71 5.78
C GLU A 30 -2.73 1.45 4.92
N VAL A 31 -3.63 0.54 5.27
CA VAL A 31 -3.80 -0.74 4.58
C VAL A 31 -5.26 -0.90 4.19
N HIS A 32 -5.49 -1.06 2.89
CA HIS A 32 -6.79 -1.24 2.28
C HIS A 32 -6.80 -2.51 1.42
N GLY A 33 -7.98 -2.90 0.96
CA GLY A 33 -8.13 -3.97 0.00
C GLY A 33 -8.80 -3.46 -1.26
N HIS A 34 -8.29 -3.86 -2.42
CA HIS A 34 -8.92 -3.58 -3.71
C HIS A 34 -9.54 -4.85 -4.33
N ALA A 35 -10.43 -4.64 -5.29
CA ALA A 35 -11.04 -5.68 -6.13
C ALA A 35 -10.90 -5.33 -7.63
N ARG A 36 -9.78 -4.66 -7.96
CA ARG A 36 -9.55 -4.08 -9.28
C ARG A 36 -9.57 -5.15 -10.37
N ARG A 37 -10.22 -4.82 -11.48
CA ARG A 37 -10.25 -5.64 -12.69
C ARG A 37 -9.89 -4.77 -13.88
N GLU A 38 -9.12 -5.32 -14.81
CA GLU A 38 -8.69 -4.65 -16.04
C GLU A 38 -9.02 -5.53 -17.24
N VAL A 39 -9.21 -4.90 -18.41
CA VAL A 39 -9.37 -5.64 -19.67
C VAL A 39 -8.00 -5.83 -20.30
N LEU A 40 -7.51 -7.08 -20.32
CA LEU A 40 -6.22 -7.47 -20.89
C LEU A 40 -6.47 -8.45 -22.03
N GLY A 41 -6.03 -8.10 -23.26
CA GLY A 41 -6.26 -8.96 -24.43
C GLY A 41 -7.75 -9.29 -24.69
N GLY A 42 -8.65 -8.35 -24.37
CA GLY A 42 -10.11 -8.55 -24.50
C GLY A 42 -10.78 -9.28 -23.33
N GLN A 43 -10.03 -9.77 -22.35
CA GLN A 43 -10.57 -10.47 -21.18
C GLN A 43 -10.52 -9.62 -19.92
N ARG A 44 -11.58 -9.66 -19.10
CA ARG A 44 -11.63 -8.96 -17.81
C ARG A 44 -10.92 -9.76 -16.73
N VAL A 45 -9.69 -9.37 -16.38
CA VAL A 45 -8.81 -10.06 -15.44
C VAL A 45 -8.76 -9.33 -14.09
N ALA A 46 -8.80 -10.06 -12.99
CA ALA A 46 -8.54 -9.49 -11.66
C ALA A 46 -7.05 -9.19 -11.48
N ILE A 47 -6.73 -7.96 -11.08
CA ILE A 47 -5.35 -7.54 -10.80
C ILE A 47 -4.93 -8.07 -9.43
N GLN A 48 -3.87 -8.87 -9.39
CA GLN A 48 -3.32 -9.47 -8.18
C GLN A 48 -1.92 -8.92 -7.91
N VAL A 49 -1.89 -7.65 -7.49
CA VAL A 49 -0.68 -6.85 -7.24
C VAL A 49 -0.94 -6.03 -5.99
N ILE A 50 0.04 -5.88 -5.11
CA ILE A 50 0.01 -4.85 -4.07
C ILE A 50 0.41 -3.53 -4.71
N GLU A 51 -0.49 -2.56 -4.71
CA GLU A 51 -0.21 -1.20 -5.19
C GLU A 51 0.10 -0.31 -3.97
N MET A 52 1.32 0.23 -3.93
CA MET A 52 1.80 1.05 -2.82
C MET A 52 2.03 2.49 -3.25
N ALA A 53 1.39 3.41 -2.54
CA ALA A 53 1.66 4.83 -2.63
C ALA A 53 2.52 5.29 -1.45
N THR A 54 3.40 6.26 -1.69
CA THR A 54 4.35 6.72 -0.67
C THR A 54 4.46 8.24 -0.58
N SER A 55 4.78 8.74 0.61
CA SER A 55 5.10 10.15 0.89
C SER A 55 6.29 10.23 1.83
N GLY A 56 7.19 11.20 1.63
CA GLY A 56 8.33 11.44 2.51
C GLY A 56 9.45 10.38 2.50
N ILE A 57 9.40 9.40 1.59
CA ILE A 57 10.40 8.32 1.45
C ILE A 57 11.20 8.54 0.16
N ASP A 58 12.52 8.49 0.25
CA ASP A 58 13.42 8.66 -0.90
C ASP A 58 13.45 7.42 -1.82
N LEU A 59 13.93 7.62 -3.06
CA LEU A 59 13.95 6.56 -4.07
C LEU A 59 14.87 5.38 -3.73
N ALA A 60 15.98 5.60 -3.01
CA ALA A 60 16.90 4.53 -2.65
C ALA A 60 16.25 3.60 -1.62
N THR A 61 15.57 4.17 -0.62
CA THR A 61 14.78 3.46 0.37
C THR A 61 13.65 2.66 -0.30
N LEU A 62 12.91 3.26 -1.25
CA LEU A 62 11.87 2.55 -1.99
C LEU A 62 12.39 1.34 -2.78
N ARG A 63 13.55 1.48 -3.43
CA ARG A 63 14.20 0.36 -4.14
C ARG A 63 14.65 -0.74 -3.18
N ALA A 64 15.17 -0.37 -2.01
CA ALA A 64 15.56 -1.33 -0.98
C ALA A 64 14.35 -2.10 -0.42
N ILE A 65 13.22 -1.41 -0.20
CA ILE A 65 11.94 -2.03 0.17
C ILE A 65 11.50 -3.03 -0.91
N GLN A 66 11.47 -2.61 -2.18
CA GLN A 66 11.09 -3.49 -3.30
C GLN A 66 11.97 -4.74 -3.37
N ALA A 67 13.30 -4.58 -3.26
CA ALA A 67 14.23 -5.71 -3.31
C ALA A 67 14.01 -6.70 -2.16
N ARG A 68 13.81 -6.21 -0.93
CA ARG A 68 13.51 -7.06 0.23
C ARG A 68 12.17 -7.77 0.09
N TYR A 69 11.17 -7.09 -0.45
CA TYR A 69 9.86 -7.68 -0.74
C TYR A 69 9.98 -8.80 -1.79
N ASP A 70 10.67 -8.53 -2.89
CA ASP A 70 10.88 -9.50 -3.97
C ASP A 70 11.60 -10.75 -3.44
N GLU A 71 12.62 -10.58 -2.59
CA GLU A 71 13.30 -11.71 -1.94
C GLU A 71 12.36 -12.51 -1.03
N ALA A 72 11.64 -11.83 -0.12
CA ALA A 72 10.74 -12.49 0.81
C ALA A 72 9.60 -13.26 0.13
N THR A 73 9.20 -12.87 -1.08
CA THR A 73 8.12 -13.53 -1.82
C THR A 73 8.58 -14.75 -2.63
N ARG A 74 9.89 -14.91 -2.89
CA ARG A 74 10.42 -16.05 -3.69
C ARG A 74 10.10 -17.41 -3.07
N SER A 75 10.09 -17.50 -1.75
CA SER A 75 9.84 -18.74 -1.02
C SER A 75 8.36 -19.06 -0.80
N LEU A 76 7.46 -18.10 -1.05
CA LEU A 76 6.02 -18.30 -0.84
C LEU A 76 5.43 -19.28 -1.85
N PRO A 77 4.28 -19.93 -1.56
CA PRO A 77 3.52 -20.66 -2.58
C PRO A 77 3.10 -19.75 -3.73
N ALA A 78 3.10 -20.25 -4.97
CA ALA A 78 2.82 -19.43 -6.16
C ALA A 78 1.47 -18.68 -6.09
N ALA A 79 0.44 -19.28 -5.48
CA ALA A 79 -0.87 -18.66 -5.29
C ALA A 79 -0.86 -17.43 -4.35
N LEU A 80 0.18 -17.28 -3.53
CA LEU A 80 0.37 -16.18 -2.58
C LEU A 80 1.47 -15.20 -3.03
N ARG A 81 2.18 -15.49 -4.12
CA ARG A 81 3.18 -14.60 -4.72
C ARG A 81 2.48 -13.50 -5.50
N VAL A 82 2.22 -12.37 -4.85
CA VAL A 82 1.72 -11.16 -5.53
C VAL A 82 2.86 -10.14 -5.67
N PRO A 83 3.04 -9.51 -6.83
CA PRO A 83 4.03 -8.44 -6.99
C PRO A 83 3.69 -7.21 -6.14
N LEU A 84 4.71 -6.49 -5.67
CA LEU A 84 4.60 -5.12 -5.16
C LEU A 84 4.90 -4.13 -6.29
N ARG A 85 4.11 -3.07 -6.41
CA ARG A 85 4.34 -1.96 -7.34
C ARG A 85 4.23 -0.65 -6.59
N ILE A 86 5.24 0.19 -6.73
CA ILE A 86 5.40 1.43 -5.96
C ILE A 86 5.19 2.60 -6.90
N ASP A 87 4.25 3.50 -6.61
CA ASP A 87 3.86 4.60 -7.51
C ASP A 87 5.03 5.44 -8.06
N ARG A 88 6.00 5.77 -7.20
CA ARG A 88 7.19 6.56 -7.57
C ARG A 88 8.23 5.79 -8.39
N LEU A 89 8.19 4.46 -8.40
CA LEU A 89 9.08 3.60 -9.20
C LEU A 89 8.37 3.10 -10.47
N ASP A 90 7.08 2.81 -10.37
CA ASP A 90 6.26 2.08 -11.33
C ASP A 90 4.97 2.85 -11.67
N PRO A 91 5.02 3.99 -12.38
CA PRO A 91 3.80 4.70 -12.82
C PRO A 91 2.94 3.82 -13.76
N SER A 92 3.56 2.83 -14.39
CA SER A 92 2.92 1.71 -15.06
C SER A 92 3.81 0.47 -14.94
N TYR A 93 3.22 -0.73 -14.98
CA TYR A 93 3.95 -1.99 -14.85
C TYR A 93 3.42 -3.05 -15.80
N LEU A 94 4.24 -4.06 -16.07
CA LEU A 94 3.83 -5.23 -16.83
C LEU A 94 3.10 -6.22 -15.92
N TYR A 95 1.92 -6.66 -16.35
CA TYR A 95 1.14 -7.70 -15.70
C TYR A 95 0.58 -8.64 -16.76
N ARG A 96 0.97 -9.93 -16.69
CA ARG A 96 0.62 -10.95 -17.69
C ARG A 96 0.89 -10.51 -19.14
N GLY A 97 2.04 -9.85 -19.37
CA GLY A 97 2.44 -9.36 -20.71
C GLY A 97 1.79 -8.05 -21.15
N HIS A 98 0.84 -7.49 -20.40
CA HIS A 98 0.17 -6.24 -20.73
C HIS A 98 0.65 -5.10 -19.83
N ARG A 99 0.81 -3.89 -20.39
CA ARG A 99 1.11 -2.70 -19.60
C ARG A 99 -0.15 -2.22 -18.90
N VAL A 100 -0.10 -2.23 -17.58
CA VAL A 100 -1.17 -1.77 -16.69
C VAL A 100 -0.71 -0.49 -16.02
N ARG A 101 -1.56 0.54 -16.00
CA ARG A 101 -1.27 1.76 -15.26
C ARG A 101 -1.39 1.50 -13.77
N PHE A 102 -0.52 2.10 -12.98
CA PHE A 102 -0.72 2.16 -11.54
C PHE A 102 -2.08 2.81 -11.29
N HIS A 103 -2.98 2.10 -10.60
CA HIS A 103 -4.31 2.60 -10.36
C HIS A 103 -4.51 2.81 -8.88
N PHE A 104 -4.67 4.07 -8.54
CA PHE A 104 -4.91 4.47 -7.18
C PHE A 104 -6.03 5.49 -7.20
N THR A 105 -7.25 5.00 -7.03
CA THR A 105 -8.48 5.80 -6.95
C THR A 105 -8.42 6.83 -5.83
N ALA A 106 -7.59 6.61 -4.81
CA ALA A 106 -7.33 7.56 -3.73
C ALA A 106 -6.36 8.71 -4.12
N LEU A 107 -6.15 9.01 -5.41
CA LEU A 107 -5.43 10.22 -5.86
C LEU A 107 -6.00 11.52 -5.29
N ALA A 108 -7.31 11.57 -4.95
CA ALA A 108 -7.90 12.68 -4.21
C ALA A 108 -7.49 12.68 -2.72
N ALA A 109 -7.54 11.52 -2.06
CA ALA A 109 -7.16 11.37 -0.65
C ALA A 109 -5.66 11.59 -0.37
N LYS A 110 -4.77 11.37 -1.36
CA LYS A 110 -3.35 11.75 -1.27
C LYS A 110 -3.13 13.26 -1.06
N ARG A 111 -4.04 14.12 -1.53
CA ARG A 111 -3.94 15.59 -1.40
C ARG A 111 -4.76 16.13 -0.22
N SER A 112 -5.79 15.41 0.23
CA SER A 112 -6.70 15.85 1.30
C SER A 112 -6.63 15.05 2.61
N GLY A 113 -5.93 13.92 2.65
CA GLY A 113 -6.01 12.92 3.71
C GLY A 113 -4.86 12.90 4.73
N SER A 114 -4.60 11.72 5.25
CA SER A 114 -3.73 11.35 6.39
C SER A 114 -2.24 11.24 6.03
N LEU A 115 -1.88 10.98 4.76
CA LEU A 115 -0.49 10.95 4.25
C LEU A 115 0.12 12.35 4.03
N ARG A 116 -0.56 13.38 4.50
CA ARG A 116 -0.12 14.77 4.46
C ARG A 116 1.16 14.96 5.30
N PRO A 117 2.17 15.70 4.80
CA PRO A 117 3.43 15.93 5.54
C PRO A 117 3.21 16.54 6.93
N GLU A 118 2.13 17.29 7.12
CA GLU A 118 1.77 17.91 8.40
C GLU A 118 1.30 16.89 9.44
N LYS A 119 0.83 15.71 9.01
CA LYS A 119 0.34 14.62 9.89
C LYS A 119 1.40 13.55 10.09
N ALA A 120 2.18 13.22 9.06
CA ALA A 120 3.23 12.23 9.12
C ALA A 120 4.45 12.61 8.26
N ALA A 121 5.65 12.45 8.81
CA ALA A 121 6.91 12.67 8.10
C ALA A 121 7.09 11.68 6.95
N ARG A 122 6.60 10.45 7.11
CA ARG A 122 6.60 9.39 6.10
C ARG A 122 5.23 8.71 6.07
N GLY A 123 4.81 8.32 4.87
CA GLY A 123 3.51 7.70 4.65
C GLY A 123 3.61 6.52 3.70
N LEU A 124 2.95 5.42 4.06
CA LEU A 124 2.71 4.26 3.21
C LEU A 124 1.21 4.04 3.10
N HIS A 125 0.72 3.85 1.88
CA HIS A 125 -0.64 3.37 1.65
C HIS A 125 -0.60 2.18 0.73
N LEU A 126 -1.12 1.05 1.23
CA LEU A 126 -1.08 -0.24 0.58
C LEU A 126 -2.49 -0.66 0.18
N GLU A 127 -2.68 -0.98 -1.09
CA GLU A 127 -3.88 -1.64 -1.60
C GLU A 127 -3.60 -3.13 -1.79
N LEU A 128 -4.23 -3.98 -0.99
CA LEU A 128 -4.03 -5.43 -1.02
C LEU A 128 -5.02 -6.11 -2.00
N PRO A 129 -4.54 -7.01 -2.87
CA PRO A 129 -5.39 -7.72 -3.80
C PRO A 129 -6.20 -8.82 -3.10
N SER A 130 -7.27 -9.29 -3.74
CA SER A 130 -8.17 -10.31 -3.18
C SER A 130 -7.44 -11.60 -2.75
N ALA A 131 -6.44 -12.06 -3.50
CA ALA A 131 -5.69 -13.28 -3.17
C ALA A 131 -5.07 -13.25 -1.77
N LEU A 132 -4.64 -12.07 -1.30
CA LEU A 132 -4.03 -11.91 0.02
C LEU A 132 -5.01 -11.68 1.17
N ARG A 133 -6.29 -11.43 0.89
CA ARG A 133 -7.28 -11.06 1.93
C ARG A 133 -8.42 -12.05 2.09
N SER A 134 -8.70 -12.86 1.06
CA SER A 134 -9.81 -13.79 1.05
C SER A 134 -9.63 -15.01 1.96
N THR A 135 -8.39 -15.45 2.23
CA THR A 135 -8.11 -16.64 3.06
C THR A 135 -7.33 -16.27 4.32
N ALA A 136 -7.43 -17.11 5.37
CA ALA A 136 -6.68 -16.91 6.61
C ALA A 136 -5.16 -16.92 6.37
N GLN A 137 -4.67 -17.89 5.59
CA GLN A 137 -3.27 -17.99 5.20
C GLN A 137 -2.82 -16.76 4.39
N GLY A 138 -3.64 -16.30 3.45
CA GLY A 138 -3.36 -15.09 2.68
C GLY A 138 -3.21 -13.87 3.59
N ARG A 139 -4.11 -13.69 4.57
CA ARG A 139 -4.05 -12.58 5.53
C ARG A 139 -2.82 -12.64 6.42
N GLN A 140 -2.38 -13.84 6.81
CA GLN A 140 -1.14 -14.01 7.58
C GLN A 140 0.09 -13.59 6.76
N VAL A 141 0.18 -14.03 5.50
CA VAL A 141 1.25 -13.61 4.59
C VAL A 141 1.20 -12.10 4.34
N ALA A 142 0.01 -11.54 4.13
CA ALA A 142 -0.18 -10.11 3.95
C ALA A 142 0.34 -9.32 5.15
N ALA A 143 0.03 -9.74 6.38
CA ALA A 143 0.52 -9.11 7.59
C ALA A 143 2.06 -9.13 7.68
N GLN A 144 2.69 -10.26 7.33
CA GLN A 144 4.15 -10.38 7.31
C GLN A 144 4.81 -9.47 6.27
N LEU A 145 4.24 -9.42 5.06
CA LEU A 145 4.73 -8.57 3.98
C LEU A 145 4.54 -7.07 4.30
N VAL A 146 3.40 -6.68 4.84
CA VAL A 146 3.14 -5.31 5.29
C VAL A 146 4.12 -4.91 6.40
N ALA A 147 4.38 -5.78 7.37
CA ALA A 147 5.35 -5.51 8.43
C ALA A 147 6.78 -5.38 7.88
N LEU A 148 7.16 -6.17 6.87
CA LEU A 148 8.44 -6.04 6.17
C LEU A 148 8.57 -4.69 5.47
N ILE A 149 7.53 -4.27 4.76
CA ILE A 149 7.49 -2.98 4.06
C ILE A 149 7.59 -1.83 5.06
N ALA A 150 6.79 -1.87 6.14
CA ALA A 150 6.78 -0.83 7.17
C ALA A 150 8.15 -0.65 7.84
N ARG A 151 8.81 -1.75 8.23
CA ARG A 151 10.18 -1.70 8.79
C ARG A 151 11.22 -1.15 7.82
N GLY A 152 11.01 -1.30 6.52
CA GLY A 152 11.91 -0.72 5.51
C GLY A 152 11.72 0.79 5.32
N ALA A 153 10.61 1.35 5.82
CA ALA A 153 10.26 2.76 5.67
C ALA A 153 10.53 3.61 6.93
N GLU A 154 10.89 2.97 8.05
CA GLU A 154 11.40 3.61 9.28
C GLU A 154 12.84 4.11 9.10
#